data_AF-A0A1W6LBV0-F1
#
_entry.id   AF-A0A1W6LBV0-F1
#
_cell.length_a   1.000
_cell.length_b   1.000
_cell.length_c   1.000
_cell.angle_alpha   90.00
_cell.angle_beta   90.00
_cell.angle_gamma   90.00
#
_symmetry.space_group_name_H-M   'P 1'
#
loop_
_entity.id
_entity.type
_entity.pdbx_description
1 polymer ?
#
loop_
_entity_poly.entity_id
_entity_poly.type
_entity_poly.pdbx_seq_one_letter_code
_entity_poly.pdbx_strand_id
1 'polypeptide(L)'
;MSFLDTLHRAVRRIARDVGAEARSLFEPVFAIRILQDDGRVLVLDCRGRELRLDRRFGTVKSGSRVLARFSEIRTVVVSHSRLGGAHVREEMPELWTVTLSLGWFSRVHVGRTHDDAEASVVAARIASLTGKPVTAR
;
A
#
# COMPACT_ATOMS: atom_id res chain seq x y z
N MET A 1 3.96 17.72 -23.93
CA MET A 1 2.80 17.38 -23.08
C MET A 1 2.95 15.92 -22.68
N SER A 2 3.18 15.62 -21.40
CA SER A 2 3.51 14.26 -20.94
C SER A 2 2.25 13.40 -20.78
N PHE A 3 2.33 12.11 -21.15
CA PHE A 3 1.26 11.13 -20.95
C PHE A 3 0.77 11.09 -19.49
N LEU A 4 1.67 11.35 -18.53
CA LEU A 4 1.38 11.46 -17.10
C LEU A 4 0.49 12.67 -16.76
N ASP A 5 0.65 13.80 -17.45
CA ASP A 5 -0.17 15.00 -17.23
C ASP A 5 -1.60 14.82 -17.78
N THR A 6 -1.72 14.11 -18.89
CA THR A 6 -3.01 13.78 -19.51
C THR A 6 -3.78 12.79 -18.65
N LEU A 7 -3.10 11.76 -18.13
CA LEU A 7 -3.70 10.78 -17.24
C LEU A 7 -4.12 11.43 -15.90
N HIS A 8 -3.28 12.30 -15.34
CA HIS A 8 -3.59 13.04 -14.12
C HIS A 8 -4.78 13.99 -14.31
N ARG A 9 -4.90 14.67 -15.46
CA ARG A 9 -6.07 15.51 -15.77
C ARG A 9 -7.34 14.69 -16.02
N ALA A 10 -7.24 13.55 -16.69
CA ALA A 10 -8.37 12.66 -16.95
C ALA A 10 -8.92 12.08 -15.64
N VAL A 11 -8.05 11.58 -14.77
CA VAL A 11 -8.40 11.08 -13.43
C VAL A 11 -9.03 12.18 -12.58
N ARG A 12 -8.50 13.41 -12.61
CA ARG A 12 -9.09 14.56 -11.89
C ARG A 12 -10.47 14.98 -12.38
N ARG A 13 -10.81 14.68 -13.64
CA ARG A 13 -12.11 15.02 -14.23
C ARG A 13 -13.15 13.97 -13.87
N ILE A 14 -12.77 12.68 -13.97
CA ILE A 14 -13.62 11.55 -13.58
C ILE A 14 -13.93 11.57 -12.07
N ALA A 15 -12.94 11.88 -11.24
CA ALA A 15 -13.12 11.98 -9.78
C ALA A 15 -14.00 13.17 -9.34
N ARG A 16 -14.24 14.15 -10.23
CA ARG A 16 -15.06 15.34 -9.92
C ARG A 16 -16.56 15.11 -10.14
N ASP A 17 -16.92 14.14 -10.96
CA ASP A 17 -18.30 13.96 -11.43
C ASP A 17 -19.01 12.74 -10.82
N VAL A 18 -18.33 11.90 -10.05
CA VAL A 18 -18.86 10.56 -9.70
C VAL A 18 -18.71 10.25 -8.21
N GLY A 19 -19.85 10.06 -7.54
CA GLY A 19 -19.99 9.57 -6.16
C GLY A 19 -19.55 8.10 -6.01
N ALA A 20 -20.24 7.28 -5.21
CA ALA A 20 -19.85 5.91 -4.86
C ALA A 20 -19.41 4.99 -6.03
N GLU A 21 -19.87 5.23 -7.27
CA GLU A 21 -19.38 4.58 -8.50
C GLU A 21 -17.89 4.84 -8.81
N ALA A 22 -17.32 5.99 -8.44
CA ALA A 22 -15.90 6.24 -8.58
C ALA A 22 -15.08 5.31 -7.68
N ARG A 23 -15.56 5.04 -6.46
CA ARG A 23 -14.88 4.12 -5.54
C ARG A 23 -14.75 2.73 -6.16
N SER A 24 -15.79 2.21 -6.82
CA SER A 24 -15.70 0.89 -7.48
C SER A 24 -14.78 0.88 -8.70
N LEU A 25 -14.66 2.01 -9.42
CA LEU A 25 -13.70 2.16 -10.53
C LEU A 25 -12.24 2.24 -10.03
N PHE A 26 -12.01 2.76 -8.82
CA PHE A 26 -10.69 2.90 -8.22
C PHE A 26 -10.31 1.73 -7.29
N GLU A 27 -11.27 0.95 -6.79
CA GLU A 27 -11.06 -0.25 -5.97
C GLU A 27 -9.99 -1.21 -6.52
N PRO A 28 -10.00 -1.62 -7.81
CA PRO A 28 -8.95 -2.50 -8.32
C PRO A 28 -7.56 -1.84 -8.32
N VAL A 29 -7.49 -0.51 -8.33
CA VAL A 29 -6.24 0.25 -8.24
C VAL A 29 -5.83 0.45 -6.78
N PHE A 30 -6.73 0.47 -5.81
CA PHE A 30 -6.42 0.73 -4.40
C PHE A 30 -6.91 -0.42 -3.51
N ALA A 31 -6.34 -1.61 -3.74
CA ALA A 31 -6.53 -2.78 -2.91
C ALA A 31 -5.20 -3.53 -2.72
N ILE A 32 -5.02 -4.06 -1.52
CA ILE A 32 -3.96 -4.97 -1.10
C ILE A 32 -4.65 -6.27 -0.71
N ARG A 33 -4.49 -7.31 -1.53
CA ARG A 33 -5.12 -8.62 -1.26
C ARG A 33 -4.10 -9.58 -0.69
N ILE A 34 -4.48 -10.31 0.35
CA ILE A 34 -3.69 -11.43 0.85
C ILE A 34 -3.99 -12.63 -0.05
N LEU A 35 -2.99 -13.10 -0.80
CA LEU A 35 -3.09 -14.29 -1.65
C LEU A 35 -2.72 -15.56 -0.88
N GLN A 36 -1.81 -15.45 0.09
CA GLN A 36 -1.36 -16.55 0.94
C GLN A 36 -0.92 -15.99 2.30
N ASP A 37 -1.32 -16.63 3.39
CA ASP A 37 -0.81 -16.40 4.75
C ASP A 37 -0.79 -17.72 5.52
N ASP A 38 0.40 -18.29 5.72
CA ASP A 38 0.60 -19.55 6.46
C ASP A 38 1.55 -19.40 7.67
N GLY A 39 1.86 -18.15 8.05
CA GLY A 39 2.79 -17.84 9.13
C GLY A 39 4.27 -18.07 8.81
N ARG A 40 4.63 -18.69 7.68
CA ARG A 40 6.00 -18.73 7.15
C ARG A 40 6.15 -17.86 5.91
N VAL A 41 5.08 -17.73 5.14
CA VAL A 41 5.01 -16.96 3.91
C VAL A 41 3.75 -16.11 3.95
N LEU A 42 3.91 -14.84 3.58
CA LEU A 42 2.82 -13.93 3.27
C LEU A 42 3.00 -13.47 1.82
N VAL A 43 2.00 -13.72 0.98
CA VAL A 43 1.95 -13.21 -0.40
C VAL A 43 0.84 -12.19 -0.51
N LEU A 44 1.18 -11.00 -0.97
CA LEU A 44 0.25 -9.90 -1.19
C LEU A 44 0.17 -9.60 -2.67
N ASP A 45 -1.04 -9.47 -3.20
CA ASP A 45 -1.27 -8.80 -4.48
C ASP A 45 -1.42 -7.31 -4.24
N CYS A 46 -0.50 -6.54 -4.82
CA CYS A 46 -0.45 -5.10 -4.73
C CYS A 46 -0.57 -4.53 -6.16
N ARG A 47 -1.80 -4.44 -6.68
CA ARG A 47 -2.11 -3.94 -8.03
C ARG A 47 -1.53 -4.79 -9.16
N GLY A 48 -1.70 -6.11 -9.08
CA GLY A 48 -1.15 -7.06 -10.06
C GLY A 48 0.35 -7.32 -9.89
N ARG A 49 0.95 -6.79 -8.82
CA ARG A 49 2.33 -7.09 -8.44
C ARG A 49 2.32 -7.90 -7.16
N GLU A 50 2.83 -9.12 -7.25
CA GLU A 50 3.03 -9.94 -6.06
C GLU A 50 4.22 -9.44 -5.25
N LEU A 51 3.96 -9.23 -3.97
CA LEU A 51 4.96 -9.03 -2.93
C LEU A 51 4.97 -10.25 -2.02
N ARG A 52 6.08 -10.97 -2.01
CA ARG A 52 6.27 -12.17 -1.20
C ARG A 52 7.19 -11.88 -0.02
N LEU A 53 6.68 -12.06 1.19
CA LEU A 53 7.47 -12.06 2.41
C LEU A 53 7.69 -13.50 2.84
N ASP A 54 8.96 -13.89 2.99
CA ASP A 54 9.35 -15.26 3.29
C ASP A 54 10.21 -15.28 4.55
N ARG A 55 9.66 -15.86 5.63
CA ARG A 55 10.30 -15.95 6.95
C ARG A 55 11.51 -16.87 6.96
N ARG A 56 11.53 -17.93 6.13
CA ARG A 56 12.68 -18.86 6.09
C ARG A 56 13.93 -18.15 5.57
N PHE A 57 13.77 -17.33 4.54
CA PHE A 57 14.88 -16.56 3.96
C PHE A 57 15.03 -15.17 4.59
N GLY A 58 14.04 -14.72 5.37
CA GLY A 58 14.01 -13.37 5.94
C GLY A 58 14.01 -12.29 4.87
N THR A 59 13.24 -12.46 3.80
CA THR A 59 13.25 -11.54 2.65
C THR A 59 11.86 -11.07 2.25
N VAL A 60 11.81 -9.87 1.69
CA VAL A 60 10.70 -9.33 0.92
C VAL A 60 11.11 -9.33 -0.54
N LYS A 61 10.32 -9.97 -1.40
CA LYS A 61 10.59 -10.13 -2.83
C LYS A 61 9.42 -9.66 -3.67
N SER A 62 9.71 -9.33 -4.92
CA SER A 62 8.71 -9.24 -5.96
C SER A 62 9.26 -9.87 -7.24
N GLY A 63 8.57 -10.90 -7.73
CA GLY A 63 9.16 -11.85 -8.68
C GLY A 63 10.46 -12.45 -8.13
N SER A 64 11.52 -12.43 -8.94
CA SER A 64 12.86 -12.90 -8.56
C SER A 64 13.68 -11.89 -7.75
N ARG A 65 13.25 -10.61 -7.67
CA ARG A 65 14.04 -9.54 -7.07
C ARG A 65 13.80 -9.46 -5.56
N VAL A 66 14.88 -9.48 -4.77
CA VAL A 66 14.85 -9.12 -3.35
C VAL A 66 14.77 -7.60 -3.23
N LEU A 67 13.76 -7.11 -2.51
CA LEU A 67 13.53 -5.69 -2.24
C LEU A 67 14.09 -5.26 -0.88
N ALA A 68 14.04 -6.16 0.11
CA ALA A 68 14.59 -5.93 1.44
C ALA A 68 14.80 -7.26 2.19
N ARG A 69 15.68 -7.27 3.17
CA ARG A 69 15.76 -8.29 4.21
C ARG A 69 14.96 -7.89 5.44
N PHE A 70 14.45 -8.85 6.19
CA PHE A 70 13.72 -8.59 7.44
C PHE A 70 14.59 -7.85 8.46
N SER A 71 15.90 -8.13 8.49
CA SER A 71 16.86 -7.42 9.33
C SER A 71 16.97 -5.92 9.02
N GLU A 72 16.73 -5.52 7.77
CA GLU A 72 16.78 -4.13 7.32
C GLU A 72 15.49 -3.37 7.64
N ILE A 73 14.37 -4.07 7.77
CA ILE A 73 13.09 -3.45 8.12
C ILE A 73 13.16 -2.98 9.57
N ARG A 74 12.88 -1.69 9.79
CA ARG A 74 12.80 -1.07 11.10
C ARG A 74 11.38 -1.07 11.65
N THR A 75 10.42 -0.66 10.82
CA THR A 75 9.00 -0.59 11.18
C THR A 75 8.13 -0.79 9.95
N VAL A 76 6.95 -1.36 10.16
CA VAL A 76 5.83 -1.27 9.23
C VAL A 76 5.14 0.06 9.49
N VAL A 77 4.86 0.84 8.45
CA VAL A 77 4.22 2.15 8.56
C VAL A 77 2.90 2.13 7.82
N VAL A 78 1.84 2.50 8.53
CA VAL A 78 0.53 2.82 7.97
C VAL A 78 0.42 4.33 7.92
N SER A 79 0.20 4.90 6.74
CA SER A 79 0.06 6.35 6.57
C SER A 79 -1.32 6.71 6.04
N HIS A 80 -1.94 7.70 6.66
CA HIS A 80 -3.20 8.28 6.20
C HIS A 80 -2.92 9.53 5.35
N SER A 81 -3.59 9.63 4.21
CA SER A 81 -3.55 10.85 3.40
C SER A 81 -4.93 11.14 2.82
N ARG A 82 -5.30 12.42 2.85
CA ARG A 82 -6.41 12.95 2.05
C ARG A 82 -5.83 13.41 0.73
N LEU A 83 -6.25 12.82 -0.39
CA LEU A 83 -5.96 13.38 -1.71
C LEU A 83 -6.55 14.80 -1.73
N GLY A 84 -5.79 15.85 -2.07
CA GLY A 84 -6.36 17.20 -2.27
C GLY A 84 -5.68 18.42 -1.62
N GLY A 85 -4.81 18.23 -0.62
CA GLY A 85 -4.18 19.37 0.09
C GLY A 85 -5.15 20.11 1.05
N ALA A 86 -4.63 21.10 1.78
CA ALA A 86 -5.30 21.72 2.93
C ALA A 86 -6.58 22.54 2.63
N HIS A 87 -6.98 22.67 1.37
CA HIS A 87 -8.06 23.58 0.94
C HIS A 87 -9.19 22.93 0.15
N VAL A 88 -9.32 21.60 0.19
CA VAL A 88 -10.38 20.91 -0.58
C VAL A 88 -11.29 20.10 0.35
N ARG A 89 -12.59 20.24 0.09
CA ARG A 89 -13.77 19.87 0.89
C ARG A 89 -13.83 18.40 1.30
N GLU A 90 -14.68 18.13 2.28
CA GLU A 90 -14.97 16.87 3.02
C GLU A 90 -15.21 15.59 2.18
N GLU A 91 -15.18 15.64 0.85
CA GLU A 91 -15.60 14.55 -0.04
C GLU A 91 -14.46 13.80 -0.74
N MET A 92 -13.18 14.17 -0.52
CA MET A 92 -12.08 13.44 -1.15
C MET A 92 -11.82 12.08 -0.47
N PRO A 93 -11.61 11.01 -1.25
CA PRO A 93 -11.46 9.66 -0.71
C PRO A 93 -10.19 9.54 0.14
N GLU A 94 -10.36 9.04 1.37
CA GLU A 94 -9.27 8.73 2.30
C GLU A 94 -8.38 7.64 1.73
N LEU A 95 -7.06 7.82 1.81
CA LEU A 95 -6.10 6.90 1.23
C LEU A 95 -5.11 6.44 2.29
N TRP A 96 -5.14 5.14 2.57
CA TRP A 96 -4.22 4.45 3.46
C TRP A 96 -3.08 3.84 2.65
N THR A 97 -1.85 4.01 3.12
CA THR A 97 -0.65 3.48 2.47
C THR A 97 0.14 2.62 3.46
N VAL A 98 0.48 1.41 3.05
CA VAL A 98 1.35 0.50 3.83
C VAL A 98 2.76 0.52 3.25
N THR A 99 3.75 0.78 4.09
CA THR A 99 5.18 0.81 3.71
C THR A 99 6.06 0.10 4.73
N LEU A 100 7.20 -0.41 4.27
CA LEU A 100 8.26 -0.92 5.11
C LEU A 100 9.36 0.13 5.18
N SER A 101 9.63 0.69 6.35
CA SER A 101 10.75 1.62 6.54
C SER A 101 12.03 0.83 6.77
N LEU A 102 13.07 1.11 5.96
CA LEU A 102 14.39 0.50 6.09
C LEU A 102 15.41 1.45 6.80
N GLY A 103 15.05 2.73 6.94
CA GLY A 103 15.91 3.80 7.44
C GLY A 103 15.39 5.18 7.04
N TRP A 104 16.16 6.24 7.29
CA TRP A 104 15.69 7.64 7.13
C TRP A 104 15.21 8.00 5.72
N PHE A 105 15.75 7.37 4.66
CA PHE A 105 15.42 7.71 3.27
C PHE A 105 15.03 6.52 2.40
N SER A 106 14.91 5.32 2.98
CA SER A 106 14.64 4.09 2.23
C SER A 106 13.37 3.40 2.73
N ARG A 107 12.50 3.05 1.78
CA ARG A 107 11.24 2.37 2.04
C ARG A 107 10.87 1.43 0.90
N VAL A 108 10.20 0.33 1.26
CA VAL A 108 9.50 -0.52 0.30
C VAL A 108 8.02 -0.19 0.35
N HIS A 109 7.46 0.19 -0.80
CA HIS A 109 6.02 0.36 -0.93
C HIS A 109 5.34 -1.00 -1.04
N VAL A 110 4.45 -1.30 -0.09
CA VAL A 110 3.62 -2.51 -0.12
C VAL A 110 2.43 -2.21 -1.02
N GLY A 111 1.55 -1.31 -0.61
CA GLY A 111 0.41 -0.92 -1.42
C GLY A 111 -0.40 0.20 -0.79
N ARG A 112 -1.58 0.43 -1.36
CA ARG A 112 -2.50 1.48 -0.91
C ARG A 112 -3.93 0.98 -1.02
N THR A 113 -4.77 1.40 -0.09
CA THR A 113 -6.18 1.05 -0.04
C THR A 113 -7.03 2.23 0.48
N HIS A 114 -8.31 2.22 0.15
CA HIS A 114 -9.29 3.13 0.72
C HIS A 114 -9.92 2.58 2.01
N ASP A 115 -9.59 1.34 2.38
CA ASP A 115 -10.10 0.67 3.58
C ASP A 115 -9.02 0.65 4.69
N ASP A 116 -9.29 1.34 5.79
CA ASP A 116 -8.43 1.34 6.99
C ASP A 116 -8.27 -0.09 7.57
N ALA A 117 -9.36 -0.86 7.63
CA ALA A 117 -9.31 -2.21 8.19
C ALA A 117 -8.38 -3.10 7.36
N GLU A 118 -8.45 -2.98 6.03
CA GLU A 118 -7.54 -3.69 5.13
C GLU A 118 -6.07 -3.28 5.36
N ALA A 119 -5.78 -1.97 5.42
CA ALA A 119 -4.43 -1.47 5.69
C ALA A 119 -3.88 -1.96 7.04
N SER A 120 -4.71 -1.91 8.07
CA SER A 120 -4.42 -2.34 9.43
C SER A 120 -4.17 -3.85 9.52
N VAL A 121 -5.01 -4.66 8.87
CA VAL A 121 -4.83 -6.13 8.80
C VAL A 121 -3.54 -6.47 8.09
N VAL A 122 -3.28 -5.89 6.92
CA VAL A 122 -2.04 -6.14 6.17
C VAL A 122 -0.81 -5.76 7.00
N ALA A 123 -0.84 -4.59 7.64
CA ALA A 123 0.27 -4.16 8.49
C ALA A 123 0.51 -5.11 9.67
N ALA A 124 -0.55 -5.56 10.33
CA ALA A 124 -0.47 -6.52 11.42
C ALA A 124 0.08 -7.88 10.97
N ARG A 125 -0.30 -8.37 9.78
CA ARG A 125 0.24 -9.63 9.21
C ARG A 125 1.72 -9.51 8.88
N ILE A 126 2.13 -8.41 8.25
CA ILE A 126 3.54 -8.15 7.98
C ILE A 126 4.33 -8.07 9.29
N ALA A 127 3.84 -7.32 10.27
CA ALA A 127 4.49 -7.17 11.57
C ALA A 127 4.64 -8.52 12.29
N SER A 128 3.58 -9.32 12.29
CA SER A 128 3.59 -10.67 12.87
C SER A 128 4.61 -11.57 12.18
N LEU A 129 4.73 -11.50 10.85
CA LEU A 129 5.68 -12.32 10.09
C LEU A 129 7.14 -11.86 10.30
N THR A 130 7.37 -10.55 10.29
CA THR A 130 8.72 -9.94 10.31
C THR A 130 9.25 -9.67 11.72
N GLY A 131 8.40 -9.69 12.74
CA GLY A 131 8.73 -9.31 14.11
C GLY A 131 8.99 -7.81 14.28
N LYS A 132 8.45 -6.97 13.39
CA LYS A 132 8.69 -5.51 13.38
C LYS A 132 7.49 -4.73 13.89
N PRO A 133 7.70 -3.62 14.60
CA PRO A 133 6.59 -2.81 15.11
C PRO A 133 5.79 -2.18 13.96
N VAL A 134 4.53 -1.86 14.26
CA VAL A 134 3.67 -1.04 13.39
C VAL A 134 3.63 0.38 13.95
N THR A 135 3.72 1.38 13.07
CA THR A 135 3.55 2.80 13.41
C THR A 135 2.52 3.43 12.48
N ALA A 136 1.60 4.23 13.03
CA ALA A 136 0.68 5.06 12.26
C ALA A 136 1.26 6.47 12.05
N ARG A 137 1.02 7.07 10.88
CA ARG A 137 1.45 8.44 10.53
C ARG A 137 0.41 9.20 9.72
#